data_AF-A0A3S4HEN4-F1
#
_entry.id   AF-A0A3S4HEN4-F1
#
_cell.length_a   1.000
_cell.length_b   1.000
_cell.length_c   1.000
_cell.angle_alpha   90.00
_cell.angle_beta   90.00
_cell.angle_gamma   90.00
#
_symmetry.space_group_name_H-M   'P 1'
#
loop_
_entity.id
_entity.type
_entity.pdbx_description
1 polymer ?
#
loop_
_entity_poly.entity_id
_entity_poly.type
_entity_poly.pdbx_seq_one_letter_code
_entity_poly.pdbx_strand_id
1 'polypeptide(L)'
;MFGQEDNAAAFSLFLDRLGETENCIKDAGFKAQISSWLVQLAEDEALRAKTFAMATEATASCQDRVTLALHQMKNVQLVHDAEKGQYDNNLAALVATGRKMFRLEKLEQIAREKVRTLALVDEIEVWLAYQNKLKKSLGLTSVTAEMRFFRISGVTVSDLQAAELQVKAAEKSEFREWILQWGPLHSMLERKAPERVNALREKQISDYEETYRTLSDTELRPSGLVGNTDAERTIGARAMESAKKTFLDGLRPLVEEMLGSYLAS
;
A
#
# COMPACT_ATOMS: atom_id res chain seq x y z
N MET A 1 27.11 -6.84 9.80
CA MET A 1 26.33 -7.83 10.59
C MET A 1 24.94 -7.22 10.76
N PHE A 2 23.95 -7.63 9.97
CA PHE A 2 22.67 -6.92 9.88
C PHE A 2 21.86 -6.91 11.19
N GLY A 3 22.11 -7.87 12.09
CA GLY A 3 21.39 -7.99 13.38
C GLY A 3 21.70 -6.91 14.43
N GLN A 4 22.62 -5.98 14.15
CA GLN A 4 22.92 -4.83 15.00
C GLN A 4 22.30 -3.52 14.46
N GLU A 5 21.64 -3.57 13.31
CA GLU A 5 20.99 -2.41 12.70
C GLU A 5 19.68 -2.09 13.43
N ASP A 6 19.27 -0.82 13.38
CA ASP A 6 18.03 -0.36 14.00
C ASP A 6 16.82 -1.15 13.47
N ASN A 7 15.91 -1.52 14.37
CA ASN A 7 14.70 -2.30 14.09
C ASN A 7 14.93 -3.73 13.54
N ALA A 8 16.18 -4.24 13.51
CA ALA A 8 16.46 -5.61 13.06
C ALA A 8 15.72 -6.68 13.89
N ALA A 9 15.54 -6.46 15.20
CA ALA A 9 14.79 -7.37 16.08
C ALA A 9 13.30 -7.46 15.69
N ALA A 10 12.68 -6.32 15.33
CA ALA A 10 11.30 -6.29 14.88
C ALA A 10 11.13 -7.02 13.53
N PHE A 11 12.09 -6.84 12.62
CA PHE A 11 12.09 -7.56 11.35
C PHE A 11 12.31 -9.06 11.52
N SER A 12 13.17 -9.48 12.46
CA SER A 12 13.35 -10.89 12.81
C SER A 12 12.04 -11.51 13.28
N LEU A 13 11.34 -10.86 14.22
CA LEU A 13 10.05 -11.34 14.71
C LEU A 13 8.99 -11.42 13.59
N PHE A 14 9.00 -10.46 12.66
CA PHE A 14 8.14 -10.52 11.48
C PHE A 14 8.45 -11.74 10.60
N LEU A 15 9.73 -12.03 10.34
CA LEU A 15 10.13 -13.20 9.56
C LEU A 15 9.79 -14.52 10.26
N ASP A 16 9.91 -14.59 11.59
CA ASP A 16 9.53 -15.76 12.37
C ASP A 16 8.03 -16.05 12.21
N ARG A 17 7.19 -15.02 12.40
CA ARG A 17 5.73 -15.13 12.17
C ARG A 17 5.38 -15.50 10.74
N LEU A 18 6.09 -14.92 9.76
CA LEU A 18 5.89 -15.28 8.35
C LEU A 18 6.30 -16.74 8.09
N GLY A 19 7.34 -17.22 8.77
CA GLY A 19 7.83 -18.60 8.73
C GLY A 19 6.89 -19.63 9.31
N GLU A 20 6.11 -19.27 10.34
CA GLU A 20 5.09 -20.12 10.96
C GLU A 20 3.86 -20.32 10.07
N THR A 21 3.69 -19.49 9.03
CA THR A 21 2.56 -19.64 8.11
C THR A 21 2.67 -20.93 7.30
N GLU A 22 1.53 -21.60 7.12
CA GLU A 22 1.45 -22.86 6.38
C GLU A 22 2.00 -22.75 4.94
N ASN A 23 1.92 -21.57 4.32
CA ASN A 23 2.49 -21.34 3.00
C ASN A 23 4.02 -21.20 3.03
N CYS A 24 4.65 -20.59 4.05
CA CYS A 24 6.11 -20.60 4.14
C CYS A 24 6.66 -22.02 4.37
N ILE A 25 5.91 -22.84 5.12
CA ILE A 25 6.26 -24.23 5.41
C ILE A 25 6.06 -25.12 4.16
N LYS A 26 4.98 -24.94 3.40
CA LYS A 26 4.53 -25.92 2.38
C LYS A 26 4.51 -25.41 0.94
N ASP A 27 4.70 -24.11 0.69
CA ASP A 27 4.80 -23.51 -0.65
C ASP A 27 6.22 -23.03 -0.96
N ALA A 28 6.96 -23.87 -1.70
CA ALA A 28 8.33 -23.58 -2.12
C ALA A 28 8.45 -22.30 -2.97
N GLY A 29 7.39 -21.93 -3.72
CA GLY A 29 7.38 -20.72 -4.53
C GLY A 29 7.28 -19.46 -3.67
N PHE A 30 6.51 -19.51 -2.58
CA PHE A 30 6.41 -18.41 -1.62
C PHE A 30 7.75 -18.17 -0.94
N LYS A 31 8.37 -19.25 -0.45
CA LYS A 31 9.69 -19.20 0.19
C LYS A 31 10.77 -18.65 -0.76
N ALA A 32 10.75 -19.04 -2.04
CA ALA A 32 11.68 -18.51 -3.04
C ALA A 32 11.48 -17.01 -3.28
N GLN A 33 10.24 -16.52 -3.29
CA GLN A 33 9.94 -15.10 -3.45
C GLN A 33 10.44 -14.27 -2.26
N ILE A 34 10.19 -14.74 -1.03
CA ILE A 34 10.69 -14.09 0.19
C ILE A 34 12.23 -14.13 0.20
N SER A 35 12.84 -15.24 -0.20
CA SER A 35 14.30 -15.34 -0.33
C SER A 35 14.87 -14.35 -1.34
N SER A 36 14.28 -14.25 -2.54
CA SER A 36 14.71 -13.27 -3.54
C SER A 36 14.59 -11.83 -3.04
N TRP A 37 13.57 -11.54 -2.23
CA TRP A 37 13.39 -10.24 -1.61
C TRP A 37 14.42 -9.95 -0.52
N LEU A 38 14.74 -10.94 0.31
CA LEU A 38 15.79 -10.83 1.32
C LEU A 38 17.17 -10.60 0.69
N VAL A 39 17.44 -11.19 -0.48
CA VAL A 39 18.67 -10.91 -1.24
C VAL A 39 18.72 -9.44 -1.67
N GLN A 40 17.62 -8.88 -2.19
CA GLN A 40 17.56 -7.45 -2.54
C GLN A 40 17.76 -6.54 -1.33
N LEU A 41 17.21 -6.90 -0.17
CA LEU A 41 17.43 -6.17 1.08
C LEU A 41 18.89 -6.25 1.56
N ALA A 42 19.57 -7.37 1.31
CA ALA A 42 20.99 -7.50 1.67
C ALA A 42 21.89 -6.59 0.82
N GLU A 43 21.53 -6.38 -0.45
CA GLU A 43 22.27 -5.56 -1.41
C GLU A 43 22.01 -4.05 -1.27
N ASP A 44 20.93 -3.66 -0.59
CA ASP A 44 20.48 -2.27 -0.52
C ASP A 44 20.21 -1.81 0.92
N GLU A 45 21.19 -1.11 1.51
CA GLU A 45 21.14 -0.62 2.88
C GLU A 45 19.98 0.36 3.14
N ALA A 46 19.70 1.26 2.19
CA ALA A 46 18.62 2.22 2.34
C ALA A 46 17.24 1.54 2.29
N LEU A 47 17.06 0.58 1.37
CA LEU A 47 15.83 -0.23 1.32
C LEU A 47 15.66 -1.08 2.58
N ARG A 48 16.76 -1.67 3.07
CA ARG A 48 16.76 -2.48 4.30
C ARG A 48 16.34 -1.67 5.51
N ALA A 49 16.94 -0.49 5.71
CA ALA A 49 16.59 0.40 6.82
C ALA A 49 15.11 0.81 6.79
N LYS A 50 14.59 1.22 5.62
CA LYS A 50 13.16 1.54 5.45
C LYS A 50 12.24 0.36 5.75
N THR A 51 12.62 -0.84 5.29
CA THR A 51 11.85 -2.08 5.50
C THR A 51 11.85 -2.49 6.98
N PHE A 52 13.00 -2.38 7.67
CA PHE A 52 13.10 -2.69 9.09
C PHE A 52 12.25 -1.74 9.93
N ALA A 53 12.25 -0.45 9.62
CA ALA A 53 11.38 0.52 10.29
C ALA A 53 9.89 0.17 10.18
N MET A 54 9.43 -0.29 9.00
CA MET A 54 8.05 -0.75 8.83
C MET A 54 7.70 -1.97 9.71
N ALA A 55 8.67 -2.85 9.97
CA ALA A 55 8.43 -4.05 10.78
C ALA A 55 8.08 -3.69 12.25
N THR A 56 8.57 -2.56 12.75
CA THR A 56 8.25 -2.07 14.09
C THR A 56 6.76 -1.75 14.23
N GLU A 57 6.15 -1.08 13.25
CA GLU A 57 4.71 -0.80 13.25
C GLU A 57 3.87 -2.08 13.13
N ALA A 58 4.32 -3.00 12.27
CA ALA A 58 3.68 -4.29 12.05
C ALA A 58 3.65 -5.18 13.29
N THR A 59 4.71 -5.14 14.09
CA THR A 59 4.86 -5.98 15.29
C THR A 59 4.24 -5.34 16.55
N ALA A 60 4.06 -4.01 16.56
CA ALA A 60 3.49 -3.27 17.69
C ALA A 60 1.97 -3.34 17.79
N SER A 61 1.23 -3.50 16.67
CA SER A 61 -0.22 -3.64 16.71
C SER A 61 -0.66 -5.10 16.93
N CYS A 62 -1.56 -5.35 17.88
CA CYS A 62 -1.99 -6.70 18.27
C CYS A 62 -2.38 -7.63 17.09
N GLN A 63 -1.73 -8.79 17.13
CA GLN A 63 -2.05 -10.13 16.62
C GLN A 63 -2.29 -10.47 15.14
N ASP A 64 -2.81 -9.64 14.24
CA ASP A 64 -3.26 -10.20 12.92
C ASP A 64 -2.66 -9.59 11.63
N ARG A 65 -1.63 -8.73 11.70
CA ARG A 65 -1.26 -7.87 10.55
C ARG A 65 -0.01 -8.26 9.74
N VAL A 66 0.44 -9.51 9.76
CA VAL A 66 1.65 -9.92 9.00
C VAL A 66 1.44 -9.76 7.49
N THR A 67 0.24 -10.04 6.99
CA THR A 67 -0.15 -9.82 5.59
C THR A 67 -0.05 -8.35 5.19
N LEU A 68 -0.71 -7.47 5.94
CA LEU A 68 -0.69 -6.02 5.71
C LEU A 68 0.75 -5.51 5.74
N ALA A 69 1.53 -5.95 6.71
CA ALA A 69 2.93 -5.59 6.85
C ALA A 69 3.76 -6.02 5.64
N LEU A 70 3.60 -7.25 5.15
CA LEU A 70 4.28 -7.73 3.96
C LEU A 70 3.90 -6.89 2.73
N HIS A 71 2.62 -6.60 2.54
CA HIS A 71 2.14 -5.78 1.44
C HIS A 71 2.71 -4.35 1.50
N GLN A 72 2.70 -3.73 2.69
CA GLN A 72 3.28 -2.42 2.92
C GLN A 72 4.79 -2.39 2.68
N MET A 73 5.54 -3.39 3.16
CA MET A 73 6.98 -3.54 2.91
C MET A 73 7.29 -3.69 1.41
N LYS A 74 6.43 -4.42 0.67
CA LYS A 74 6.53 -4.49 -0.79
C LYS A 74 6.24 -3.15 -1.46
N ASN A 75 5.29 -2.37 -0.94
CA ASN A 75 5.07 -1.02 -1.42
C ASN A 75 6.30 -0.12 -1.18
N VAL A 76 6.95 -0.21 -0.01
CA VAL A 76 8.21 0.51 0.27
C VAL A 76 9.32 0.13 -0.70
N GLN A 77 9.44 -1.16 -1.04
CA GLN A 77 10.35 -1.60 -2.09
C GLN A 77 10.06 -0.89 -3.42
N LEU A 78 8.78 -0.86 -3.84
CA LEU A 78 8.40 -0.22 -5.10
C LEU A 78 8.62 1.30 -5.08
N VAL A 79 8.39 1.96 -3.94
CA VAL A 79 8.71 3.37 -3.74
C VAL A 79 10.21 3.59 -3.91
N HIS A 80 11.03 2.74 -3.30
CA HIS A 80 12.48 2.83 -3.39
C HIS A 80 13.02 2.57 -4.81
N ASP A 81 12.49 1.55 -5.48
CA ASP A 81 12.78 1.26 -6.89
C ASP A 81 12.37 2.43 -7.79
N ALA A 82 11.21 3.03 -7.50
CA ALA A 82 10.78 4.24 -8.14
C ALA A 82 11.74 5.37 -7.84
N GLU A 83 12.08 5.70 -6.59
CA GLU A 83 13.07 6.73 -6.18
C GLU A 83 14.42 6.61 -6.93
N LYS A 84 14.88 5.38 -7.18
CA LYS A 84 16.10 5.09 -7.96
C LYS A 84 15.97 5.27 -9.47
N GLY A 85 14.78 5.61 -9.97
CA GLY A 85 14.52 5.84 -11.38
C GLY A 85 14.27 4.59 -12.21
N GLN A 86 14.04 3.40 -11.62
CA GLN A 86 13.82 2.17 -12.38
C GLN A 86 12.66 2.27 -13.39
N TYR A 87 11.65 3.09 -13.07
CA TYR A 87 10.47 3.27 -13.88
C TYR A 87 10.52 4.49 -14.82
N ASP A 88 11.58 5.31 -14.77
CA ASP A 88 11.64 6.60 -15.48
C ASP A 88 11.56 6.48 -17.00
N ASN A 89 12.00 5.35 -17.54
CA ASN A 89 11.96 5.05 -18.96
C ASN A 89 10.97 3.91 -19.28
N ASN A 90 10.19 3.45 -18.28
CA ASN A 90 9.25 2.35 -18.43
C ASN A 90 7.95 2.63 -17.65
N LEU A 91 7.23 3.64 -18.13
CA LEU A 91 5.93 4.06 -17.56
C LEU A 91 4.87 2.95 -17.65
N ALA A 92 4.95 2.09 -18.67
CA ALA A 92 4.10 0.91 -18.78
C ALA A 92 4.31 -0.05 -17.60
N ALA A 93 5.56 -0.31 -17.21
CA ALA A 93 5.86 -1.12 -16.04
C ALA A 93 5.39 -0.46 -14.74
N LEU A 94 5.50 0.87 -14.60
CA LEU A 94 4.97 1.59 -13.43
C LEU A 94 3.46 1.38 -13.30
N VAL A 95 2.70 1.59 -14.38
CA VAL A 95 1.24 1.42 -14.37
C VAL A 95 0.85 -0.04 -14.14
N ALA A 96 1.53 -0.99 -14.78
CA ALA A 96 1.29 -2.42 -14.57
C ALA A 96 1.54 -2.83 -13.11
N THR A 97 2.61 -2.33 -12.50
CA THR A 97 2.91 -2.52 -11.08
C THR A 97 1.86 -1.86 -10.19
N GLY A 98 1.45 -0.63 -10.50
CA GLY A 98 0.38 0.07 -9.78
C GLY A 98 -0.93 -0.71 -9.79
N ARG A 99 -1.36 -1.23 -10.96
CA ARG A 99 -2.56 -2.08 -11.08
C ARG A 99 -2.44 -3.35 -10.24
N LYS A 100 -1.28 -3.98 -10.24
CA LYS A 100 -1.02 -5.16 -9.42
C LYS A 100 -1.16 -4.84 -7.93
N MET A 101 -0.59 -3.73 -7.47
CA MET A 101 -0.68 -3.29 -6.08
C MET A 101 -2.13 -2.95 -5.69
N PHE A 102 -2.85 -2.24 -6.56
CA PHE A 102 -4.29 -1.97 -6.36
C PHE A 102 -5.09 -3.26 -6.19
N ARG A 103 -4.88 -4.26 -7.06
CA ARG A 103 -5.54 -5.57 -6.97
C ARG A 103 -5.20 -6.28 -5.67
N LEU A 104 -3.93 -6.26 -5.25
CA LEU A 104 -3.49 -6.87 -3.99
C LEU A 104 -4.13 -6.20 -2.77
N GLU A 105 -4.22 -4.87 -2.76
CA GLU A 105 -4.89 -4.10 -1.70
C GLU A 105 -6.39 -4.45 -1.61
N LYS A 106 -7.08 -4.52 -2.76
CA LYS A 106 -8.49 -4.93 -2.79
C LYS A 106 -8.70 -6.36 -2.32
N LEU A 107 -7.81 -7.28 -2.69
CA LEU A 107 -7.85 -8.66 -2.19
C LEU A 107 -7.57 -8.74 -0.69
N GLU A 108 -6.71 -7.89 -0.15
CA GLU A 108 -6.46 -7.78 1.28
C GLU A 108 -7.72 -7.33 2.03
N GLN A 109 -8.42 -6.30 1.52
CA GLN A 109 -9.69 -5.83 2.08
C GLN A 109 -10.75 -6.94 2.09
N ILE A 110 -10.92 -7.64 0.96
CA ILE A 110 -11.86 -8.77 0.82
C ILE A 110 -11.48 -9.92 1.77
N ALA A 111 -10.19 -10.26 1.88
CA ALA A 111 -9.71 -11.29 2.78
C ALA A 111 -10.04 -10.95 4.24
N ARG A 112 -9.81 -9.70 4.64
CA ARG A 112 -10.10 -9.22 5.99
C ARG A 112 -11.59 -9.26 6.32
N GLU A 113 -12.45 -8.89 5.36
CA GLU A 113 -13.90 -9.03 5.51
C GLU A 113 -14.30 -10.50 5.68
N LYS A 114 -13.70 -11.40 4.90
CA LYS A 114 -13.94 -12.84 5.00
C LYS A 114 -13.48 -13.41 6.35
N VAL A 115 -12.31 -13.01 6.85
CA VAL A 115 -11.78 -13.48 8.15
C VAL A 115 -12.75 -13.17 9.28
N ARG A 116 -13.41 -12.00 9.27
CA ARG A 116 -14.44 -11.65 10.27
C ARG A 116 -15.64 -12.61 10.30
N THR A 117 -15.85 -13.38 9.24
CA THR A 117 -16.92 -14.39 9.15
C THR A 117 -16.48 -15.79 9.59
N LEU A 118 -15.19 -15.99 9.83
CA LEU A 118 -14.60 -17.29 10.15
C LEU A 118 -14.19 -17.33 11.63
N ALA A 119 -14.48 -18.43 12.31
CA ALA A 119 -14.25 -18.55 13.75
C ALA A 119 -12.82 -18.97 14.15
N LEU A 120 -12.06 -19.61 13.25
CA LEU A 120 -10.82 -20.32 13.54
C LEU A 120 -9.89 -20.41 12.29
N VAL A 121 -9.64 -19.29 11.60
CA VAL A 121 -8.75 -19.28 10.42
C VAL A 121 -7.74 -18.14 10.53
N ASP A 122 -6.50 -18.42 10.12
CA ASP A 122 -5.43 -17.43 10.03
C ASP A 122 -5.70 -16.45 8.86
N GLU A 123 -5.66 -15.14 9.13
CA GLU A 123 -5.87 -14.08 8.12
C GLU A 123 -4.93 -14.22 6.92
N ILE A 124 -3.70 -14.67 7.15
CA ILE A 124 -2.68 -14.86 6.12
C ILE A 124 -3.09 -15.98 5.17
N GLU A 125 -3.70 -17.06 5.67
CA GLU A 125 -4.17 -18.17 4.84
C GLU A 125 -5.32 -17.78 3.93
N VAL A 126 -6.25 -16.95 4.43
CA VAL A 126 -7.38 -16.43 3.64
C VAL A 126 -6.85 -15.54 2.51
N TRP A 127 -5.97 -14.60 2.83
CA TRP A 127 -5.39 -13.68 1.84
C TRP A 127 -4.57 -14.41 0.78
N LEU A 128 -3.73 -15.36 1.18
CA LEU A 128 -2.93 -16.15 0.25
C LEU A 128 -3.79 -17.07 -0.61
N ALA A 129 -4.92 -17.58 -0.08
CA ALA A 129 -5.87 -18.34 -0.88
C ALA A 129 -6.46 -17.49 -2.02
N TYR A 130 -6.87 -16.25 -1.75
CA TYR A 130 -7.33 -15.33 -2.80
C TYR A 130 -6.23 -15.03 -3.83
N GLN A 131 -5.02 -14.70 -3.39
CA GLN A 131 -3.91 -14.41 -4.32
C GLN A 131 -3.55 -15.60 -5.20
N ASN A 132 -3.44 -16.80 -4.63
CA ASN A 132 -3.05 -18.00 -5.38
C ASN A 132 -4.13 -18.38 -6.40
N LYS A 133 -5.40 -18.38 -5.98
CA LYS A 133 -6.51 -18.78 -6.87
C LYS A 133 -6.85 -17.74 -7.92
N LEU A 134 -6.69 -16.45 -7.62
CA LEU A 134 -6.94 -15.36 -8.55
C LEU A 134 -5.69 -14.88 -9.30
N LYS A 135 -4.54 -15.54 -9.10
CA LYS A 135 -3.27 -15.22 -9.77
C LYS A 135 -3.46 -15.05 -11.29
N LYS A 136 -4.02 -16.07 -11.93
CA LYS A 136 -4.17 -16.12 -13.38
C LYS A 136 -5.21 -15.10 -13.87
N SER A 137 -6.35 -15.01 -13.18
CA SER A 137 -7.45 -14.15 -13.62
C SER A 137 -7.23 -12.66 -13.38
N LEU A 138 -6.43 -12.29 -12.36
CA LEU A 138 -6.05 -10.92 -12.03
C LEU A 138 -4.62 -10.55 -12.46
N GLY A 139 -3.92 -11.44 -13.17
CA GLY A 139 -2.58 -11.19 -13.68
C GLY A 139 -1.55 -10.86 -12.59
N LEU A 140 -1.67 -11.47 -11.41
CA LEU A 140 -0.74 -11.24 -10.31
C LEU A 140 0.59 -11.95 -10.63
N THR A 141 1.54 -11.21 -11.21
CA THR A 141 2.91 -11.68 -11.53
C THR A 141 3.77 -11.76 -10.28
N SER A 142 3.35 -12.58 -9.32
CA SER A 142 4.20 -13.09 -8.24
C SER A 142 3.38 -14.05 -7.41
N VAL A 143 3.10 -15.25 -7.92
CA VAL A 143 2.40 -16.21 -7.06
C VAL A 143 2.85 -17.60 -7.45
N THR A 144 3.79 -18.12 -6.69
CA THR A 144 3.81 -19.48 -6.14
C THR A 144 3.02 -20.62 -6.81
N ALA A 145 3.50 -21.85 -6.66
CA ALA A 145 2.88 -23.04 -7.25
C ALA A 145 1.50 -23.32 -6.63
N GLU A 146 0.69 -24.15 -7.30
CA GLU A 146 -0.70 -24.44 -6.92
C GLU A 146 -0.86 -24.71 -5.41
N MET A 147 -1.72 -23.94 -4.75
CA MET A 147 -2.02 -24.16 -3.33
C MET A 147 -2.67 -25.53 -3.16
N ARG A 148 -1.91 -26.47 -2.57
CA ARG A 148 -2.31 -27.88 -2.40
C ARG A 148 -3.51 -28.05 -1.44
N PHE A 149 -3.83 -27.06 -0.61
CA PHE A 149 -4.90 -27.14 0.41
C PHE A 149 -5.78 -25.88 0.53
N PHE A 150 -6.35 -25.45 -0.60
CA PHE A 150 -7.46 -24.46 -0.65
C PHE A 150 -8.60 -24.71 0.36
N ARG A 151 -8.81 -25.95 0.80
CA ARG A 151 -9.91 -26.33 1.70
C ARG A 151 -9.77 -25.78 3.12
N ILE A 152 -8.58 -25.36 3.55
CA ILE A 152 -8.31 -24.95 4.93
C ILE A 152 -8.64 -23.45 5.16
N SER A 153 -8.60 -22.62 4.11
CA SER A 153 -8.79 -21.17 4.24
C SER A 153 -10.25 -20.73 4.43
N GLY A 154 -11.23 -21.64 4.37
CA GLY A 154 -12.66 -21.29 4.43
C GLY A 154 -13.17 -20.44 3.26
N VAL A 155 -12.34 -20.23 2.22
CA VAL A 155 -12.71 -19.53 0.98
C VAL A 155 -13.41 -20.51 0.04
N THR A 156 -14.60 -20.14 -0.44
CA THR A 156 -15.38 -20.95 -1.37
C THR A 156 -15.14 -20.54 -2.82
N VAL A 157 -15.58 -21.37 -3.78
CA VAL A 157 -15.53 -21.00 -5.21
C VAL A 157 -16.37 -19.75 -5.49
N SER A 158 -17.52 -19.61 -4.81
CA SER A 158 -18.36 -18.42 -4.93
C SER A 158 -17.65 -17.16 -4.42
N ASP A 159 -16.90 -17.27 -3.31
CA ASP A 159 -16.12 -16.16 -2.79
C ASP A 159 -15.06 -15.69 -3.78
N LEU A 160 -14.36 -16.64 -4.45
CA LEU A 160 -13.36 -16.31 -5.47
C LEU A 160 -13.98 -15.60 -6.68
N GLN A 161 -15.13 -16.08 -7.17
CA GLN A 161 -15.84 -15.45 -8.30
C GLN A 161 -16.31 -14.04 -7.95
N ALA A 162 -16.87 -13.87 -6.75
CA ALA A 162 -17.27 -12.56 -6.25
C ALA A 162 -16.07 -11.61 -6.11
N ALA A 163 -14.97 -12.08 -5.52
CA ALA A 163 -13.75 -11.30 -5.35
C ALA A 163 -13.15 -10.88 -6.70
N GLU A 164 -13.11 -11.78 -7.69
CA GLU A 164 -12.63 -11.44 -9.03
C GLU A 164 -13.45 -10.32 -9.68
N LEU A 165 -14.79 -10.43 -9.61
CA LEU A 165 -15.70 -9.43 -10.16
C LEU A 165 -15.55 -8.09 -9.44
N GLN A 166 -15.48 -8.10 -8.11
CA GLN A 166 -15.31 -6.90 -7.29
C GLN A 166 -14.00 -6.19 -7.60
N VAL A 167 -12.88 -6.92 -7.67
CA VAL A 167 -11.57 -6.32 -7.98
C VAL A 167 -11.55 -5.73 -9.38
N LYS A 168 -12.08 -6.43 -10.39
CA LYS A 168 -12.14 -5.91 -11.77
C LYS A 168 -13.05 -4.69 -11.89
N ALA A 169 -14.18 -4.68 -11.19
CA ALA A 169 -15.08 -3.54 -11.15
C ALA A 169 -14.42 -2.34 -10.46
N ALA A 170 -13.81 -2.55 -9.29
CA ALA A 170 -13.12 -1.52 -8.54
C ALA A 170 -11.93 -0.95 -9.31
N GLU A 171 -11.16 -1.78 -10.02
CA GLU A 171 -10.05 -1.28 -10.84
C GLU A 171 -10.57 -0.35 -11.94
N LYS A 172 -11.69 -0.70 -12.57
CA LYS A 172 -12.28 0.14 -13.61
C LYS A 172 -12.77 1.50 -13.08
N SER A 173 -13.33 1.54 -11.88
CA SER A 173 -13.93 2.77 -11.32
C SER A 173 -12.97 3.61 -10.48
N GLU A 174 -12.02 3.00 -9.77
CA GLU A 174 -11.27 3.64 -8.69
C GLU A 174 -9.77 3.77 -9.00
N PHE A 175 -9.21 2.96 -9.90
CA PHE A 175 -7.75 2.88 -10.10
C PHE A 175 -7.12 4.23 -10.46
N ARG A 176 -7.81 5.04 -11.27
CA ARG A 176 -7.33 6.37 -11.67
C ARG A 176 -7.15 7.33 -10.49
N GLU A 177 -8.05 7.30 -9.52
CA GLU A 177 -7.92 8.15 -8.33
C GLU A 177 -6.99 7.51 -7.28
N TRP A 178 -6.93 6.18 -7.24
CA TRP A 178 -6.00 5.46 -6.36
C TRP A 178 -4.54 5.72 -6.75
N ILE A 179 -4.21 5.65 -8.05
CA ILE A 179 -2.82 5.82 -8.50
C ILE A 179 -2.30 7.24 -8.22
N LEU A 180 -3.16 8.26 -8.19
CA LEU A 180 -2.79 9.63 -7.80
C LEU A 180 -2.29 9.73 -6.36
N GLN A 181 -2.64 8.77 -5.50
CA GLN A 181 -2.19 8.72 -4.10
C GLN A 181 -1.00 7.78 -3.91
N TRP A 182 -0.57 7.09 -4.96
CA TRP A 182 0.43 6.03 -4.86
C TRP A 182 1.85 6.63 -4.77
N GLY A 183 2.56 6.33 -3.69
CA GLY A 183 3.89 6.87 -3.40
C GLY A 183 4.92 6.73 -4.53
N PRO A 184 5.06 5.56 -5.20
CA PRO A 184 5.97 5.39 -6.33
C PRO A 184 5.68 6.33 -7.50
N LEU A 185 4.41 6.68 -7.72
CA LEU A 185 4.05 7.69 -8.70
C LEU A 185 4.59 9.06 -8.27
N HIS A 186 4.39 9.46 -7.01
CA HIS A 186 4.90 10.75 -6.49
C HIS A 186 6.42 10.84 -6.66
N SER A 187 7.17 9.80 -6.25
CA SER A 187 8.62 9.77 -6.41
C SER A 187 9.06 9.91 -7.88
N MET A 188 8.33 9.31 -8.81
CA MET A 188 8.60 9.47 -10.24
C MET A 188 8.27 10.89 -10.74
N LEU A 189 7.13 11.45 -10.31
CA LEU A 189 6.72 12.81 -10.67
C LEU A 189 7.72 13.86 -10.15
N GLU A 190 8.22 13.69 -8.93
CA GLU A 190 9.22 14.58 -8.30
C GLU A 190 10.53 14.59 -9.09
N ARG A 191 10.91 13.49 -9.75
CA ARG A 191 12.07 13.48 -10.66
C ARG A 191 11.79 14.04 -12.05
N LYS A 192 10.63 13.73 -12.62
CA LYS A 192 10.29 14.09 -14.01
C LYS A 192 9.81 15.53 -14.17
N ALA A 193 9.14 16.07 -13.15
CA ALA A 193 8.58 17.41 -13.14
C ALA A 193 8.77 18.10 -11.76
N PRO A 194 10.03 18.25 -11.28
CA PRO A 194 10.34 18.72 -9.93
C PRO A 194 9.71 20.08 -9.63
N GLU A 195 9.81 21.04 -10.55
CA GLU A 195 9.27 22.39 -10.36
C GLU A 195 7.75 22.39 -10.19
N ARG A 196 7.03 21.62 -11.02
CA ARG A 196 5.56 21.52 -10.94
C ARG A 196 5.11 20.84 -9.66
N VAL A 197 5.79 19.76 -9.24
CA VAL A 197 5.43 19.04 -8.01
C VAL A 197 5.78 19.86 -6.78
N ASN A 198 6.93 20.52 -6.73
CA ASN A 198 7.32 21.39 -5.62
C ASN A 198 6.33 22.55 -5.45
N ALA A 199 5.91 23.20 -6.54
CA ALA A 199 4.88 24.24 -6.48
C ALA A 199 3.54 23.70 -5.93
N LEU A 200 3.15 22.48 -6.28
CA LEU A 200 1.95 21.84 -5.72
C LEU A 200 2.11 21.51 -4.22
N ARG A 201 3.29 21.09 -3.77
CA ARG A 201 3.59 20.83 -2.35
C ARG A 201 3.58 22.10 -1.52
N GLU A 202 4.20 23.17 -2.01
CA GLU A 202 4.17 24.49 -1.37
C GLU A 202 2.74 25.01 -1.26
N LYS A 203 1.97 24.88 -2.35
CA LYS A 203 0.54 25.21 -2.33
C LYS A 203 -0.23 24.36 -1.33
N GLN A 204 0.03 23.06 -1.24
CA GLN A 204 -0.64 22.17 -0.28
C GLN A 204 -0.42 22.63 1.17
N ILE A 205 0.80 23.06 1.52
CA ILE A 205 1.11 23.60 2.85
C ILE A 205 0.34 24.89 3.10
N SER A 206 0.36 25.83 2.14
CA SER A 206 -0.37 27.09 2.24
C SER A 206 -1.89 26.88 2.37
N ASP A 207 -2.47 25.98 1.55
CA ASP A 207 -3.89 25.65 1.55
C ASP A 207 -4.32 25.06 2.91
N TYR A 208 -3.45 24.23 3.53
CA TYR A 208 -3.69 23.71 4.88
C TYR A 208 -3.74 24.84 5.92
N GLU A 209 -2.74 25.72 5.94
CA GLU A 209 -2.66 26.82 6.91
C GLU A 209 -3.84 27.78 6.77
N GLU A 210 -4.20 28.13 5.53
CA GLU A 210 -5.34 29.01 5.25
C GLU A 210 -6.67 28.37 5.62
N THR A 211 -6.88 27.09 5.27
CA THR A 211 -8.10 26.36 5.61
C THR A 211 -8.23 26.19 7.12
N TYR A 212 -7.13 25.84 7.81
CA TYR A 212 -7.11 25.71 9.26
C TYR A 212 -7.49 27.03 9.95
N ARG A 213 -6.87 28.14 9.52
CA ARG A 213 -7.18 29.47 10.06
C ARG A 213 -8.64 29.83 9.81
N THR A 214 -9.15 29.58 8.61
CA THR A 214 -10.57 29.81 8.28
C THR A 214 -11.49 29.01 9.19
N LEU A 215 -11.27 27.71 9.35
CA LEU A 215 -12.08 26.84 10.22
C LEU A 215 -12.00 27.26 11.69
N SER A 216 -10.81 27.65 12.17
CA SER A 216 -10.63 28.17 13.53
C SER A 216 -11.43 29.45 13.75
N ASP A 217 -11.41 30.36 12.78
CA ASP A 217 -12.10 31.64 12.84
C ASP A 217 -13.62 31.51 12.73
N THR A 218 -14.12 30.56 11.93
CA THR A 218 -15.56 30.39 11.68
C THR A 218 -16.25 29.39 12.59
N GLU A 219 -15.53 28.39 13.12
CA GLU A 219 -16.11 27.32 13.94
C GLU A 219 -15.62 27.37 15.40
N LEU A 220 -14.30 27.49 15.64
CA LEU A 220 -13.77 27.41 17.00
C LEU A 220 -13.97 28.71 17.78
N ARG A 221 -13.64 29.86 17.17
CA ARG A 221 -13.73 31.18 17.81
C ARG A 221 -15.16 31.52 18.26
N PRO A 222 -16.22 31.34 17.44
CA PRO A 222 -17.58 31.63 17.86
C PRO A 222 -18.08 30.71 18.97
N SER A 223 -17.59 29.47 19.02
CA SER A 223 -17.93 28.50 20.06
C SER A 223 -17.02 28.57 21.29
N GLY A 224 -16.04 29.48 21.33
CA GLY A 224 -15.10 29.61 22.44
C GLY A 224 -14.18 28.39 22.62
N LEU A 225 -13.97 27.61 21.56
CA LEU A 225 -13.21 26.35 21.57
C LEU A 225 -11.75 26.51 21.12
N VAL A 226 -11.27 27.73 20.92
CA VAL A 226 -9.85 27.99 20.62
C VAL A 226 -8.99 27.56 21.81
N GLY A 227 -7.95 26.77 21.57
CA GLY A 227 -7.13 26.14 22.60
C GLY A 227 -7.67 24.79 23.10
N ASN A 228 -8.84 24.34 22.62
CA ASN A 228 -9.29 22.98 22.86
C ASN A 228 -8.58 22.01 21.90
N THR A 229 -7.74 21.15 22.46
CA THR A 229 -6.88 20.23 21.68
C THR A 229 -7.66 19.26 20.79
N ASP A 230 -8.83 18.79 21.24
CA ASP A 230 -9.64 17.86 20.45
C ASP A 230 -10.37 18.57 19.30
N ALA A 231 -10.88 19.78 19.55
CA ALA A 231 -11.52 20.60 18.52
C ALA A 231 -10.50 21.05 17.46
N GLU A 232 -9.30 21.46 17.87
CA GLU A 232 -8.19 21.81 16.99
C GLU A 232 -7.71 20.61 16.16
N ARG A 233 -7.60 19.42 16.77
CA ARG A 233 -7.27 18.19 16.04
C ARG A 233 -8.32 17.88 14.97
N THR A 234 -9.60 18.11 15.27
CA THR A 234 -10.71 17.84 14.35
C THR A 234 -10.67 18.77 13.13
N ILE A 235 -10.51 20.08 13.33
CA ILE A 235 -10.40 21.01 12.20
C ILE A 235 -9.08 20.84 11.45
N GLY A 236 -8.00 20.45 12.14
CA GLY A 236 -6.70 20.12 11.54
C GLY A 236 -6.81 18.95 10.56
N ALA A 237 -7.47 17.86 10.97
CA ALA A 237 -7.71 16.73 10.08
C ALA A 237 -8.55 17.12 8.85
N ARG A 238 -9.58 17.96 9.02
CA ARG A 238 -10.41 18.47 7.91
C ARG A 238 -9.63 19.38 6.96
N ALA A 239 -8.79 20.28 7.50
CA ALA A 239 -7.93 21.14 6.71
C ALA A 239 -6.91 20.31 5.91
N MET A 240 -6.32 19.29 6.53
CA MET A 240 -5.38 18.38 5.88
C MET A 240 -6.04 17.62 4.72
N GLU A 241 -7.25 17.09 4.93
CA GLU A 241 -8.00 16.39 3.87
C GLU A 241 -8.37 17.34 2.72
N SER A 242 -8.79 18.56 3.04
CA SER A 242 -9.07 19.61 2.04
C SER A 242 -7.84 19.93 1.19
N ALA A 243 -6.70 20.20 1.84
CA ALA A 243 -5.44 20.50 1.16
C ALA A 243 -4.95 19.31 0.33
N LYS A 244 -5.07 18.08 0.85
CA LYS A 244 -4.75 16.85 0.12
C LYS A 244 -5.60 16.71 -1.15
N LYS A 245 -6.91 16.98 -1.07
CA LYS A 245 -7.78 16.94 -2.25
C LYS A 245 -7.33 17.94 -3.32
N THR A 246 -7.05 19.19 -2.95
CA THR A 246 -6.57 20.22 -3.88
C THR A 246 -5.22 19.85 -4.51
N PHE A 247 -4.32 19.25 -3.73
CA PHE A 247 -3.05 18.73 -4.22
C PHE A 247 -3.24 17.63 -5.28
N LEU A 248 -4.11 16.66 -5.02
CA LEU A 248 -4.42 15.58 -5.97
C LEU A 248 -5.09 16.12 -7.24
N ASP A 249 -5.98 17.10 -7.12
CA ASP A 249 -6.60 17.78 -8.26
C ASP A 249 -5.54 18.49 -9.15
N GLY A 250 -4.50 19.06 -8.54
CA GLY A 250 -3.36 19.64 -9.25
C GLY A 250 -2.42 18.61 -9.89
N LEU A 251 -2.29 17.42 -9.31
CA LEU A 251 -1.53 16.31 -9.89
C LEU A 251 -2.24 15.65 -11.07
N ARG A 252 -3.58 15.59 -11.07
CA ARG A 252 -4.38 14.93 -12.11
C ARG A 252 -3.98 15.31 -13.55
N PRO A 253 -3.87 16.60 -13.93
CA PRO A 253 -3.47 16.96 -15.30
C PRO A 253 -2.03 16.54 -15.64
N LEU A 254 -1.11 16.59 -14.67
CA LEU A 254 0.28 16.16 -14.85
C LEU A 254 0.35 14.64 -15.10
N VAL A 255 -0.46 13.88 -14.36
CA VAL A 255 -0.55 12.42 -14.51
C VAL A 255 -1.23 12.03 -15.82
N GLU A 256 -2.29 12.72 -16.24
CA GLU A 256 -2.94 12.46 -17.53
C GLU A 256 -2.00 12.76 -18.71
N GLU A 257 -1.22 13.84 -18.62
CA GLU A 257 -0.21 14.21 -19.63
C GLU A 257 0.87 13.13 -19.81
N MET A 258 1.36 12.55 -18.71
CA MET A 258 2.45 11.56 -18.76
C MET A 258 2.00 10.11 -18.89
N LEU A 259 0.88 9.75 -18.25
CA LEU A 259 0.41 8.37 -18.11
C LEU A 259 -0.91 8.09 -18.86
N GLY A 260 -1.57 9.09 -19.45
CA GLY A 260 -2.91 8.94 -20.04
C GLY A 260 -3.02 7.79 -21.06
N SER A 261 -2.01 7.62 -21.92
CA SER A 261 -1.97 6.53 -22.90
C SER A 261 -1.85 5.13 -22.25
N TYR A 262 -1.22 5.04 -21.08
CA TYR A 262 -1.06 3.80 -20.31
C TYR A 262 -2.27 3.52 -19.40
N LEU A 263 -3.01 4.56 -18.99
CA LEU A 263 -4.22 4.48 -18.16
C LEU A 263 -5.52 4.25 -18.95
N ALA A 264 -5.47 4.27 -20.28
CA ALA A 264 -6.63 4.01 -21.15
C ALA A 264 -6.99 2.51 -21.28
N SER A 265 -6.13 1.61 -20.78
CA SER A 265 -6.30 0.15 -20.84
C SER A 265 -6.99 -0.46 -19.63
#